data_AF-A0AAN6IJ71-F1
#
_entry.id   AF-A0AAN6IJ71-F1
#
_cell.length_a   1.000
_cell.length_b   1.000
_cell.length_c   1.000
_cell.angle_alpha   90.00
_cell.angle_beta   90.00
_cell.angle_gamma   90.00
#
_symmetry.space_group_name_H-M   'P 1'
#
loop_
_entity.id
_entity.type
_entity.pdbx_description
1 polymer ?
#
loop_
_entity_poly.entity_id
_entity_poly.type
_entity_poly.pdbx_seq_one_letter_code
_entity_poly.pdbx_strand_id
1 'polypeptide(L)'
;MDAVGNPTRALLVNLVDGILRVRQLQRELGENAGVPIEPPKQTRLLDACMTVPGVCMAAVPGAGGYDAIFCIVLSQESGNAVERVWSEWTEMSVGPLLAKQASSGVSVLDSKLYPSLMAMLE
;
A
#
# COMPACT_ATOMS: atom_id res chain seq x y z
N MET A 1 16.67 -3.94 30.83
CA MET A 1 17.96 -3.69 30.14
C MET A 1 17.68 -2.61 29.12
N ASP A 2 18.01 -1.41 29.54
CA ASP A 2 17.44 -0.16 29.05
C ASP A 2 18.13 0.33 27.77
N ALA A 3 17.31 0.81 26.85
CA ALA A 3 17.41 2.14 26.25
C ALA A 3 18.78 2.64 25.73
N VAL A 4 19.59 1.79 25.12
CA VAL A 4 20.36 2.23 23.95
C VAL A 4 19.43 2.07 22.76
N GLY A 5 18.80 3.18 22.33
CA GLY A 5 17.70 3.19 21.36
C GLY A 5 17.99 2.27 20.18
N ASN A 6 17.17 1.23 20.03
CA ASN A 6 17.32 0.26 18.93
C ASN A 6 17.38 1.06 17.61
N PRO A 7 18.51 1.03 16.87
CA PRO A 7 18.67 1.83 15.67
C PRO A 7 17.61 1.48 14.62
N THR A 8 17.18 0.22 14.55
CA THR A 8 16.07 -0.22 13.70
C THR A 8 14.76 0.46 14.08
N ARG A 9 14.46 0.60 15.38
CA ARG A 9 13.26 1.32 15.83
C ARG A 9 13.30 2.78 15.41
N ALA A 10 14.45 3.44 15.60
CA ALA A 10 14.61 4.84 15.18
C ALA A 10 14.44 5.00 13.66
N LEU A 11 14.99 4.08 12.87
CA LEU A 11 14.81 4.06 11.42
C LEU A 11 13.35 3.83 11.01
N LEU A 12 12.62 2.95 11.69
CA LEU A 12 11.20 2.72 11.44
C LEU A 12 10.34 3.96 11.77
N VAL A 13 10.66 4.68 12.85
CA VAL A 13 10.00 5.95 13.17
C VAL A 13 10.26 6.98 12.07
N ASN A 14 11.53 7.14 11.66
CA ASN A 14 11.89 8.06 10.57
C ASN A 14 11.22 7.68 9.24
N LEU A 15 11.05 6.38 8.96
CA LEU A 15 10.33 5.89 7.79
C LEU A 15 8.85 6.32 7.83
N VAL A 16 8.18 6.15 8.97
CA VAL A 16 6.78 6.56 9.17
C VAL A 16 6.65 8.09 9.03
N ASP A 17 7.53 8.87 9.65
CA ASP A 17 7.51 10.33 9.50
C ASP A 17 7.74 10.77 8.05
N GLY A 18 8.66 10.08 7.36
CA GLY A 18 8.96 10.32 5.95
C GLY A 18 7.74 10.09 5.05
N ILE A 19 7.02 8.98 5.23
CA ILE A 19 5.84 8.71 4.39
C ILE A 19 4.68 9.66 4.70
N LEU A 20 4.49 10.06 5.95
CA LEU A 20 3.49 11.07 6.30
C LEU A 20 3.80 12.42 5.65
N ARG A 21 5.09 12.80 5.60
CA ARG A 21 5.53 14.01 4.91
C ARG A 21 5.36 13.92 3.40
N VAL A 22 5.66 12.78 2.79
CA VAL A 22 5.42 12.54 1.35
C VAL A 22 3.94 12.70 1.02
N ARG A 23 3.04 12.08 1.78
CA ARG A 23 1.59 12.20 1.58
C ARG A 23 1.09 13.64 1.72
N GLN A 24 1.60 14.37 2.71
CA GLN A 24 1.30 15.79 2.85
C GLN A 24 1.70 16.57 1.58
N LEU A 25 2.92 16.38 1.10
CA LEU A 25 3.41 17.04 -0.11
C LEU A 25 2.63 16.63 -1.36
N GLN A 26 2.19 15.37 -1.48
CA GLN A 26 1.33 14.92 -2.57
C GLN A 26 -0.04 15.61 -2.55
N ARG A 27 -0.63 15.81 -1.37
CA ARG A 27 -1.89 16.58 -1.22
C ARG A 27 -1.69 18.05 -1.58
N GLU A 28 -0.65 18.70 -1.06
CA GLU A 28 -0.31 20.09 -1.40
C GLU A 28 -0.06 20.25 -2.91
N LEU A 29 0.62 19.29 -3.54
CA LEU A 29 0.82 19.27 -5.00
C LEU A 29 -0.53 19.15 -5.74
N GLY A 30 -1.39 18.24 -5.31
CA GLY A 30 -2.71 18.04 -5.90
C GLY A 30 -3.60 19.27 -5.81
N GLU A 31 -3.62 19.93 -4.64
CA GLU A 31 -4.36 21.18 -4.41
C GLU A 31 -3.87 22.30 -5.33
N ASN A 32 -2.55 22.52 -5.40
CA ASN A 32 -1.95 23.56 -6.24
C ASN A 32 -2.13 23.31 -7.73
N ALA A 33 -2.16 22.05 -8.15
CA ALA A 33 -2.34 21.66 -9.55
C ALA A 33 -3.82 21.44 -9.94
N GLY A 34 -4.76 21.51 -8.99
CA GLY A 34 -6.18 21.25 -9.24
C GLY A 34 -6.46 19.79 -9.64
N VAL A 35 -5.63 18.84 -9.20
CA VAL A 35 -5.75 17.41 -9.52
C VAL A 35 -5.81 16.56 -8.25
N PRO A 36 -6.67 15.53 -8.17
CA PRO A 36 -6.91 14.81 -6.93
C PRO A 36 -5.91 13.65 -6.73
N ILE A 37 -4.64 13.96 -6.41
CA ILE A 37 -3.58 12.96 -6.21
C ILE A 37 -3.87 12.04 -5.01
N GLU A 38 -4.14 12.61 -3.84
CA GLU A 38 -4.68 11.91 -2.68
C GLU A 38 -5.99 12.63 -2.27
N PRO A 39 -7.13 12.26 -2.89
CA PRO A 39 -8.44 12.82 -2.57
C PRO A 39 -8.84 12.59 -1.11
N PRO A 40 -9.71 13.44 -0.52
CA PRO A 40 -10.07 13.39 0.90
C PRO A 40 -10.58 12.02 1.41
N LYS A 41 -11.32 11.28 0.57
CA LYS A 41 -11.81 9.94 0.92
C LYS A 41 -10.66 8.92 1.07
N GLN A 42 -9.65 8.99 0.20
CA GLN A 42 -8.45 8.15 0.32
C GLN A 42 -7.59 8.58 1.50
N THR A 43 -7.46 9.89 1.77
CA THR A 43 -6.75 10.38 2.96
C THR A 43 -7.30 9.73 4.23
N ARG A 44 -8.63 9.74 4.44
CA ARG A 44 -9.26 9.11 5.61
C ARG A 44 -9.00 7.61 5.71
N LEU A 45 -9.10 6.89 4.58
CA LEU A 45 -8.81 5.45 4.54
C LEU A 45 -7.36 5.15 4.91
N LEU A 46 -6.42 5.89 4.32
CA LEU A 46 -4.99 5.71 4.55
C LEU A 46 -4.60 6.10 5.98
N ASP A 47 -5.25 7.13 6.54
CA ASP A 47 -5.05 7.52 7.94
C ASP A 47 -5.57 6.44 8.89
N ALA A 48 -6.72 5.83 8.60
CA ALA A 48 -7.21 4.67 9.34
C ALA A 48 -6.24 3.48 9.25
N CYS A 49 -5.69 3.20 8.06
CA CYS A 49 -4.66 2.17 7.88
C CYS A 49 -3.41 2.45 8.72
N MET A 50 -2.94 3.71 8.78
CA MET A 50 -1.78 4.11 9.58
C MET A 50 -1.99 3.93 11.11
N THR A 51 -3.24 3.79 11.58
CA THR A 51 -3.50 3.48 13.00
C THR A 51 -3.31 2.00 13.36
N VAL A 52 -3.24 1.11 12.35
CA VAL A 52 -3.06 -0.32 12.58
C VAL A 52 -1.62 -0.60 13.05
N PRO A 53 -1.44 -1.25 14.21
CA PRO A 53 -0.10 -1.59 14.70
C PRO A 53 0.71 -2.41 13.69
N GLY A 54 1.94 -1.96 13.41
CA GLY A 54 2.86 -2.61 12.48
C GLY A 54 2.71 -2.16 11.02
N VAL A 55 1.85 -1.19 10.71
CA VAL A 55 1.87 -0.48 9.42
C VAL A 55 3.01 0.55 9.44
N CYS A 56 3.92 0.45 8.48
CA CYS A 56 5.01 1.40 8.28
C CYS A 56 4.65 2.48 7.26
N MET A 57 3.85 2.12 6.25
CA MET A 57 3.47 3.00 5.16
C MET A 57 2.05 2.65 4.71
N ALA A 58 1.23 3.67 4.44
CA ALA A 58 -0.02 3.54 3.72
C ALA A 58 -0.14 4.77 2.82
N ALA A 59 -0.15 4.60 1.49
CA ALA A 59 -0.14 5.73 0.54
C ALA A 59 -0.77 5.38 -0.82
N VAL A 60 -0.93 6.40 -1.66
CA VAL A 60 -1.39 6.26 -3.06
C VAL A 60 -0.17 6.10 -3.99
N PRO A 61 -0.08 5.03 -4.80
CA PRO A 61 1.01 4.84 -5.75
C PRO A 61 0.78 5.61 -7.06
N GLY A 62 1.87 5.82 -7.81
CA GLY A 62 1.79 6.35 -9.17
C GLY A 62 1.27 7.79 -9.24
N ALA A 63 0.40 8.06 -10.21
CA ALA A 63 -0.14 9.40 -10.46
C ALA A 63 -1.14 9.88 -9.39
N GLY A 64 -1.69 8.95 -8.61
CA GLY A 64 -2.72 9.25 -7.62
C GLY A 64 -4.15 9.01 -8.10
N GLY A 65 -5.11 9.51 -7.33
CA GLY A 65 -6.54 9.30 -7.54
C GLY A 65 -7.02 7.94 -7.05
N TYR A 66 -8.23 7.58 -7.43
CA TYR A 66 -8.96 6.43 -6.86
C TYR A 66 -8.55 5.04 -7.39
N ASP A 67 -7.43 4.91 -8.10
CA ASP A 67 -7.04 3.67 -8.77
C ASP A 67 -6.55 2.60 -7.78
N ALA A 68 -5.50 2.92 -7.00
CA ALA A 68 -4.90 1.97 -6.07
C ALA A 68 -4.42 2.66 -4.79
N ILE A 69 -4.21 1.85 -3.76
CA ILE A 69 -3.46 2.21 -2.55
C ILE A 69 -2.50 1.06 -2.22
N PHE A 70 -1.49 1.33 -1.40
CA PHE A 70 -0.66 0.26 -0.83
C PHE A 70 -0.45 0.47 0.67
N CYS A 71 -0.23 -0.64 1.38
CA CYS A 71 0.25 -0.65 2.75
C CYS A 71 1.51 -1.51 2.85
N ILE A 72 2.55 -1.02 3.54
CA ILE A 72 3.73 -1.82 3.92
C ILE A 72 3.62 -2.12 5.40
N VAL A 73 3.62 -3.42 5.74
CA VAL A 73 3.41 -3.94 7.09
C VAL A 73 4.58 -4.80 7.56
N LEU A 74 4.78 -4.86 8.88
CA LEU A 74 5.87 -5.63 9.50
C LEU A 74 5.53 -7.10 9.73
N SER A 75 4.26 -7.50 9.63
CA SER A 75 3.82 -8.87 9.87
C SER A 75 2.55 -9.22 9.09
N GLN A 76 2.27 -10.52 8.96
CA GLN A 76 1.01 -11.01 8.39
C GLN A 76 -0.20 -10.60 9.24
N GLU A 77 -0.06 -10.54 10.57
CA GLU A 77 -1.12 -10.11 11.49
C GLU A 77 -1.53 -8.66 11.22
N SER A 78 -0.55 -7.77 11.05
CA SER A 78 -0.78 -6.38 10.64
C SER A 78 -1.45 -6.31 9.26
N GLY A 79 -1.07 -7.18 8.32
CA GLY A 79 -1.72 -7.29 7.00
C GLY A 79 -3.20 -7.67 7.12
N ASN A 80 -3.52 -8.71 7.90
CA ASN A 80 -4.90 -9.14 8.13
C ASN A 80 -5.73 -8.04 8.83
N ALA A 81 -5.11 -7.28 9.74
CA ALA A 81 -5.77 -6.15 10.41
C ALA A 81 -6.06 -5.00 9.43
N VAL A 82 -5.16 -4.71 8.49
CA VAL A 82 -5.41 -3.75 7.39
C VAL A 82 -6.55 -4.23 6.48
N GLU A 83 -6.56 -5.51 6.09
CA GLU A 83 -7.64 -6.08 5.29
C GLU A 83 -9.00 -5.95 5.99
N ARG A 84 -9.04 -6.06 7.32
CA ARG A 84 -10.24 -5.81 8.10
C ARG A 84 -10.72 -4.36 7.98
N VAL A 85 -9.81 -3.38 8.12
CA VAL A 85 -10.13 -1.95 7.89
C VAL A 85 -10.76 -1.77 6.51
N TRP A 86 -10.20 -2.40 5.48
CA TRP A 86 -10.73 -2.31 4.11
C TRP A 86 -12.12 -2.94 3.97
N SER A 87 -12.36 -4.10 4.61
CA SER A 87 -13.65 -4.80 4.55
C SER A 87 -14.78 -4.06 5.27
N GLU A 88 -14.45 -3.27 6.29
CA GLU A 88 -15.39 -2.48 7.09
C GLU A 88 -15.53 -1.03 6.56
N TRP A 89 -14.72 -0.65 5.57
CA TRP A 89 -14.72 0.71 5.01
C TRP A 89 -15.97 0.99 4.17
N THR A 90 -16.63 2.12 4.41
CA THR A 90 -17.94 2.43 3.79
C THR A 90 -17.90 3.58 2.78
N GLU A 91 -16.89 4.44 2.80
CA GLU A 91 -16.85 5.63 1.93
C GLU A 91 -16.53 5.31 0.47
N MET A 92 -15.92 4.14 0.23
CA MET A 92 -15.58 3.56 -1.06
C MET A 92 -15.28 2.07 -0.92
N SER A 93 -15.46 1.30 -2.00
CA SER A 93 -15.06 -0.10 -2.06
C SER A 93 -13.54 -0.22 -2.20
N VAL A 94 -12.93 -1.09 -1.41
CA VAL A 94 -11.49 -1.39 -1.46
C VAL A 94 -11.32 -2.90 -1.66
N GLY A 95 -10.73 -3.28 -2.79
CA GLY A 95 -10.49 -4.69 -3.14
C GLY A 95 -9.02 -5.05 -2.91
N PRO A 96 -8.70 -6.01 -2.04
CA PRO A 96 -7.32 -6.50 -1.90
C PRO A 96 -6.88 -7.19 -3.21
N LEU A 97 -5.68 -6.86 -3.68
CA LEU A 97 -5.08 -7.56 -4.81
C LEU A 97 -4.42 -8.85 -4.32
N LEU A 98 -4.74 -9.98 -4.96
CA LEU A 98 -4.05 -11.26 -4.75
C LEU A 98 -2.68 -11.28 -5.45
N ALA A 99 -1.89 -10.24 -5.20
CA ALA A 99 -0.57 -10.05 -5.77
C ALA A 99 0.47 -9.97 -4.65
N LYS A 100 1.68 -10.44 -4.96
CA LYS A 100 2.85 -10.32 -4.10
C LYS A 100 4.01 -9.73 -4.90
N GLN A 101 4.99 -9.20 -4.20
CA GLN A 101 6.23 -8.75 -4.81
C GLN A 101 6.82 -9.86 -5.70
N ALA A 102 7.15 -9.51 -6.94
CA ALA A 102 7.91 -10.38 -7.83
C ALA A 102 9.42 -10.21 -7.57
N SER A 103 10.17 -11.32 -7.64
CA SER A 103 11.64 -11.32 -7.57
C SER A 103 12.32 -11.27 -8.94
N SER A 104 11.53 -11.32 -10.02
CA SER A 104 11.98 -11.28 -11.41
C SER A 104 11.04 -10.43 -12.26
N GLY A 105 11.56 -9.92 -13.38
CA GLY A 105 10.78 -9.17 -14.37
C GLY A 105 10.23 -10.07 -15.48
N VAL A 106 10.35 -9.59 -16.72
CA VAL A 106 9.86 -10.27 -17.92
C VAL A 106 10.54 -11.65 -18.08
N SER A 107 9.73 -12.68 -18.33
CA SER A 107 10.17 -14.05 -18.61
C SER A 107 9.39 -14.63 -19.79
N VAL A 108 10.05 -15.47 -20.59
CA VAL A 108 9.38 -16.26 -21.64
C VAL A 108 8.98 -17.61 -21.05
N LEU A 109 7.69 -17.97 -21.19
CA LEU A 109 7.17 -19.27 -20.78
C LEU A 109 7.04 -20.17 -22.00
N ASP A 110 7.48 -21.43 -21.88
CA ASP A 110 7.18 -22.46 -22.88
C ASP A 110 5.71 -22.85 -22.74
N SER A 111 4.92 -22.61 -23.79
CA SER A 111 3.49 -22.91 -23.84
C SER A 111 3.18 -24.39 -23.56
N LYS A 112 4.12 -25.28 -23.88
CA LYS A 112 4.00 -26.72 -23.63
C LYS A 112 3.93 -27.08 -22.15
N LEU A 113 4.40 -26.20 -21.26
CA LEU A 113 4.35 -26.41 -19.81
C LEU A 113 3.01 -26.02 -19.19
N TYR A 114 2.13 -25.34 -19.93
CA TYR A 114 0.84 -24.85 -19.44
C TYR A 114 -0.32 -25.23 -20.39
N PRO A 115 -0.55 -26.53 -20.66
CA PRO A 115 -1.55 -26.96 -21.62
C PRO A 115 -2.99 -26.54 -21.25
N SER A 116 -3.32 -26.44 -19.96
CA SER A 116 -4.62 -25.97 -19.49
C SER A 116 -4.85 -24.48 -19.73
N LEU A 117 -3.81 -23.65 -19.61
CA LEU A 117 -3.90 -22.23 -19.92
C LEU A 117 -4.10 -22.02 -21.42
N MET A 118 -3.41 -22.81 -22.25
CA MET A 118 -3.57 -22.74 -23.71
C MET A 118 -4.97 -23.15 -24.16
N ALA A 119 -5.56 -24.18 -23.55
CA ALA A 119 -6.93 -24.59 -23.83
C ALA A 119 -8.01 -23.56 -23.41
N MET A 120 -7.68 -22.59 -22.54
CA MET A 120 -8.61 -21.51 -22.15
C MET A 120 -8.56 -20.31 -23.11
N LEU A 121 -7.56 -20.24 -23.99
CA LEU A 121 -7.37 -19.14 -24.94
C LEU A 121 -7.97 -19.44 -26.33
N GLU A 122 -8.48 -20.65 -26.53
CA GLU A 122 -9.20 -21.13 -27.73
C GLU A 122 -10.72 -21.01 -27.53
#